data_AF-A0A519L574-F1
#
_entry.id   AF-A0A519L574-F1
#
_cell.length_a   1.000
_cell.length_b   1.000
_cell.length_c   1.000
_cell.angle_alpha   90.00
_cell.angle_beta   90.00
_cell.angle_gamma   90.00
#
_symmetry.space_group_name_H-M   'P 1'
#
loop_
_entity.id
_entity.type
_entity.pdbx_description
1 polymer ?
#
loop_
_entity_poly.entity_id
_entity_poly.type
_entity_poly.pdbx_seq_one_letter_code
_entity_poly.pdbx_strand_id
1 'polypeptide(L)'
;RVQAVVAELQGEKIDIIQWNNDEPTFIVNALAPAEVSKVVLDEEADRVEVVVPDEQLSLAIGRRGQNVRLASQLTGWQIDIITESQDSERRQREFSERTGLFQEALDVDEVIAQLLVTEGFATVEDLAFVEPYEISDIEGFDEDTAEELQARARDFLDRKSAELDAKRVELGVEDGVLQVPGVTLAMAVALGQGGVKTVEDLADLATDEIRGGYEVKNGERVKVPGVLESFNLAQEDAEMLILQARVAAGWIDASELPQPEPEPEYEEEYAEGEYDADAVFSNTPSDDTSEAAPADDADQPENT
;
A
#
# COMPACT_ATOMS: atom_id res chain seq x y z
N ARG A 1 -13.40 40.73 6.61
CA ARG A 1 -13.32 40.30 5.19
C ARG A 1 -14.12 39.02 4.99
N VAL A 2 -13.78 37.91 5.67
CA VAL A 2 -14.53 36.65 5.62
C VAL A 2 -16.03 36.81 5.95
N GLN A 3 -16.37 37.54 7.03
CA GLN A 3 -17.76 37.79 7.42
C GLN A 3 -18.59 38.56 6.37
N ALA A 4 -17.95 39.37 5.51
CA ALA A 4 -18.65 40.07 4.45
C ALA A 4 -19.03 39.12 3.30
N VAL A 5 -18.14 38.17 2.97
CA VAL A 5 -18.37 37.12 1.97
C VAL A 5 -19.48 36.16 2.43
N VAL A 6 -19.49 35.79 3.72
CA VAL A 6 -20.56 34.95 4.31
C VAL A 6 -21.94 35.61 4.16
N ALA A 7 -22.02 36.93 4.32
CA ALA A 7 -23.27 37.67 4.15
C ALA A 7 -23.77 37.70 2.69
N GLU A 8 -22.85 37.70 1.72
CA GLU A 8 -23.17 37.61 0.29
C GLU A 8 -23.64 36.20 -0.11
N LEU A 9 -23.10 35.15 0.53
CA LEU A 9 -23.47 33.74 0.32
C LEU A 9 -24.66 33.29 1.18
N GLN A 10 -25.52 34.21 1.61
CA GLN A 10 -26.75 33.91 2.35
C GLN A 10 -26.53 33.09 3.64
N GLY A 11 -25.35 33.19 4.27
CA GLY A 11 -25.04 32.51 5.52
C GLY A 11 -24.50 31.08 5.38
N GLU A 12 -24.00 30.70 4.19
CA GLU A 12 -23.21 29.48 4.04
C GLU A 12 -21.98 29.48 4.97
N LYS A 13 -21.67 28.33 5.57
CA LYS A 13 -20.51 28.17 6.46
C LYS A 13 -19.25 28.03 5.61
N ILE A 14 -18.27 28.89 5.85
CA ILE A 14 -16.98 28.88 5.14
C ILE A 14 -15.89 28.56 6.14
N ASP A 15 -15.14 27.51 5.86
CA ASP A 15 -13.93 27.15 6.60
C ASP A 15 -12.70 27.54 5.78
N ILE A 16 -11.67 28.05 6.45
CA ILE A 16 -10.41 28.49 5.83
C ILE A 16 -9.32 27.56 6.33
N ILE A 17 -8.70 26.84 5.41
CA ILE A 17 -7.64 25.89 5.70
C ILE A 17 -6.32 26.38 5.12
N GLN A 18 -5.21 25.89 5.66
CA GLN A 18 -3.88 26.16 5.12
C GLN A 18 -3.59 25.14 4.00
N TRP A 19 -3.27 25.65 2.81
CA TRP A 19 -2.78 24.82 1.73
C TRP A 19 -1.32 24.41 1.98
N ASN A 20 -0.96 23.19 1.59
CA ASN A 20 0.40 22.65 1.62
C ASN A 20 0.65 21.85 0.34
N ASN A 21 1.90 21.82 -0.12
CA ASN A 21 2.32 20.94 -1.22
C ASN A 21 2.39 19.47 -0.79
N ASP A 22 2.73 19.20 0.47
CA ASP A 22 2.76 17.84 1.02
C ASP A 22 1.32 17.33 1.16
N GLU A 23 0.97 16.31 0.38
CA GLU A 23 -0.36 15.70 0.30
C GLU A 23 -0.89 15.25 1.66
N PRO A 24 -0.15 14.47 2.49
CA PRO A 24 -0.64 14.08 3.81
C PRO A 24 -0.95 15.29 4.69
N THR A 25 -0.09 16.31 4.72
CA THR A 25 -0.36 17.54 5.50
C THR A 25 -1.56 18.29 4.96
N PHE A 26 -1.74 18.36 3.64
CA PHE A 26 -2.89 19.04 3.03
C PHE A 26 -4.20 18.31 3.33
N ILE A 27 -4.21 16.98 3.32
CA ILE A 27 -5.37 16.16 3.69
C ILE A 27 -5.76 16.35 5.15
N VAL A 28 -4.78 16.40 6.07
CA VAL A 28 -5.04 16.71 7.49
C VAL A 28 -5.68 18.10 7.63
N ASN A 29 -5.15 19.11 6.93
CA ASN A 29 -5.71 20.45 6.95
C ASN A 29 -7.12 20.51 6.36
N ALA A 30 -7.42 19.71 5.34
CA ALA A 30 -8.73 19.64 4.68
C ALA A 30 -9.82 19.01 5.56
N LEU A 31 -9.44 18.19 6.54
CA LEU A 31 -10.38 17.56 7.49
C LEU A 31 -10.65 18.41 8.74
N ALA A 32 -10.00 19.57 8.88
CA ALA A 32 -10.26 20.51 9.96
C ALA A 32 -11.76 20.83 10.07
N PRO A 33 -12.34 20.85 11.28
CA PRO A 33 -11.69 20.91 12.59
C PRO A 33 -11.39 19.55 13.26
N ALA A 34 -11.56 18.42 12.57
CA ALA A 34 -11.24 17.11 13.15
C ALA A 34 -9.72 16.92 13.23
N GLU A 35 -9.25 16.38 14.35
CA GLU A 35 -7.87 15.98 14.57
C GLU A 35 -7.64 14.59 13.96
N VAL A 36 -6.54 14.47 13.24
CA VAL A 36 -6.13 13.24 12.56
C VAL A 36 -4.95 12.64 13.29
N SER A 37 -5.04 11.35 13.63
CA SER A 37 -3.99 10.61 14.32
C SER A 37 -2.96 10.04 13.35
N LYS A 38 -3.42 9.50 12.21
CA LYS A 38 -2.57 8.85 11.20
C LYS A 38 -3.20 9.01 9.81
N VAL A 39 -2.35 9.12 8.79
CA VAL A 39 -2.73 9.13 7.37
C VAL A 39 -1.94 8.04 6.66
N VAL A 40 -2.62 7.23 5.85
CA VAL A 40 -2.02 6.19 4.99
C VAL A 40 -2.47 6.46 3.56
N LEU A 41 -1.51 6.73 2.68
CA LEU A 41 -1.75 7.03 1.27
C LEU A 41 -1.57 5.77 0.43
N ASP A 42 -2.46 5.61 -0.54
CA ASP A 42 -2.42 4.58 -1.58
C ASP A 42 -2.41 5.31 -2.93
N GLU A 43 -1.20 5.59 -3.43
CA GLU A 43 -0.97 6.38 -4.64
C GLU A 43 -1.47 5.67 -5.91
N GLU A 44 -1.47 4.34 -5.92
CA GLU A 44 -1.95 3.55 -7.06
C GLU A 44 -3.47 3.66 -7.24
N ALA A 45 -4.20 3.77 -6.12
CA ALA A 45 -5.65 3.82 -6.11
C ALA A 45 -6.24 5.24 -6.00
N ASP A 46 -5.41 6.29 -5.93
CA ASP A 46 -5.81 7.66 -5.56
C ASP A 46 -6.66 7.69 -4.27
N ARG A 47 -6.34 6.79 -3.33
CA ARG A 47 -7.07 6.61 -2.08
C ARG A 47 -6.23 7.01 -0.89
N VAL A 48 -6.88 7.56 0.12
CA VAL A 48 -6.25 7.85 1.39
C VAL A 48 -7.12 7.36 2.53
N GLU A 49 -6.49 6.65 3.46
CA GLU A 49 -7.12 6.25 4.69
C GLU A 49 -6.66 7.13 5.84
N VAL A 50 -7.62 7.65 6.59
CA VAL A 50 -7.38 8.59 7.68
C VAL A 50 -7.91 8.00 8.98
N VAL A 51 -7.02 7.86 9.95
CA VAL A 51 -7.35 7.40 11.30
C VAL A 51 -7.61 8.61 12.19
N VAL A 52 -8.78 8.63 12.81
CA VAL A 52 -9.20 9.68 13.76
C VAL A 52 -9.55 9.07 15.12
N PRO A 53 -9.50 9.85 16.21
CA PRO A 53 -10.02 9.40 17.50
C PRO A 53 -11.51 9.02 17.40
N ASP A 54 -11.94 8.00 18.13
CA ASP A 54 -13.32 7.48 18.08
C ASP A 54 -14.40 8.55 18.30
N GLU A 55 -14.14 9.49 19.20
CA GLU A 55 -15.05 10.59 19.53
C GLU A 55 -15.21 11.61 18.37
N GLN A 56 -14.22 11.68 17.48
CA GLN A 56 -14.14 12.64 16.39
C GLN A 56 -14.63 12.09 15.04
N LEU A 57 -14.97 10.79 14.95
CA LEU A 57 -15.47 10.16 13.72
C LEU A 57 -16.64 10.94 13.10
N SER A 58 -17.64 11.29 13.93
CA SER A 58 -18.82 12.03 13.47
C SER A 58 -18.47 13.45 12.98
N LEU A 59 -17.45 14.07 13.57
CA LEU A 59 -16.97 15.39 13.17
C LEU A 59 -16.23 15.32 11.84
N ALA A 60 -15.32 14.36 11.71
CA ALA A 60 -14.50 14.14 10.51
C ALA A 60 -15.34 13.80 9.28
N ILE A 61 -16.36 12.94 9.43
CA ILE A 61 -17.32 12.63 8.35
C ILE A 61 -18.23 13.83 8.05
N GLY A 62 -18.69 14.53 9.10
CA GLY A 62 -19.62 15.65 9.00
C GLY A 62 -21.06 15.22 8.66
N ARG A 63 -21.98 16.18 8.66
CA ARG A 63 -23.42 15.90 8.45
C ARG A 63 -23.66 15.33 7.06
N ARG A 64 -24.13 14.08 6.98
CA ARG A 64 -24.33 13.33 5.71
C ARG A 64 -23.05 13.18 4.87
N GLY A 65 -21.88 13.08 5.53
CA GLY A 65 -20.60 12.95 4.84
C GLY A 65 -20.17 14.23 4.13
N GLN A 66 -20.71 15.39 4.51
CA GLN A 66 -20.41 16.65 3.83
C GLN A 66 -18.94 17.02 3.97
N ASN A 67 -18.33 16.82 5.15
CA ASN A 67 -16.96 17.25 5.39
C ASN A 67 -15.98 16.40 4.58
N VAL A 68 -16.06 15.08 4.71
CA VAL A 68 -15.21 14.15 3.94
C VAL A 68 -15.38 14.31 2.43
N ARG A 69 -16.60 14.63 1.95
CA ARG A 69 -16.84 14.89 0.51
C ARG A 69 -16.20 16.18 0.03
N LEU A 70 -16.29 17.25 0.82
CA LEU A 70 -15.64 18.53 0.49
C LEU A 70 -14.12 18.38 0.52
N ALA A 71 -13.58 17.67 1.52
CA ALA A 71 -12.16 17.37 1.60
C ALA A 71 -11.69 16.55 0.39
N SER A 72 -12.41 15.48 0.02
CA SER A 72 -12.09 14.66 -1.16
C SER A 72 -12.13 15.47 -2.46
N GLN A 73 -13.12 16.37 -2.62
CA GLN A 73 -13.21 17.25 -3.79
C GLN A 73 -12.09 18.30 -3.83
N LEU A 74 -11.60 18.72 -2.66
CA LEU A 74 -10.56 19.74 -2.54
C LEU A 74 -9.16 19.15 -2.76
N THR A 75 -8.91 17.95 -2.26
CA THR A 75 -7.61 17.27 -2.36
C THR A 75 -7.49 16.45 -3.64
N GLY A 76 -8.61 16.02 -4.23
CA GLY A 76 -8.63 15.09 -5.37
C GLY A 76 -8.57 13.62 -4.97
N TRP A 77 -8.30 13.32 -3.70
CA TRP A 77 -8.16 11.96 -3.18
C TRP A 77 -9.51 11.40 -2.72
N GLN A 78 -9.71 10.10 -2.86
CA GLN A 78 -10.81 9.42 -2.20
C GLN A 78 -10.44 9.14 -0.73
N ILE A 79 -11.08 9.88 0.19
CA ILE A 79 -10.78 9.81 1.62
C ILE A 79 -11.71 8.82 2.34
N ASP A 80 -11.13 7.80 2.95
CA ASP A 80 -11.82 6.86 3.84
C ASP A 80 -11.40 7.11 5.29
N ILE A 81 -12.38 7.30 6.18
CA ILE A 81 -12.13 7.66 7.58
C ILE A 81 -12.46 6.47 8.46
N ILE A 82 -11.50 6.06 9.29
CA ILE A 82 -11.66 5.00 10.29
C ILE A 82 -11.25 5.51 11.67
N THR A 83 -11.74 4.84 12.71
CA THR A 83 -11.35 5.16 14.10
C THR A 83 -10.06 4.44 14.50
N GLU A 84 -9.36 4.95 15.53
CA GLU A 84 -8.22 4.26 16.14
C GLU A 84 -8.56 2.84 16.61
N SER A 85 -9.75 2.62 17.18
CA SER A 85 -10.21 1.30 17.59
C SER A 85 -10.32 0.33 16.39
N GLN A 86 -10.98 0.77 15.31
CA GLN A 86 -11.10 0.00 14.06
C GLN A 86 -9.73 -0.30 13.41
N ASP A 87 -8.81 0.67 13.37
CA ASP A 87 -7.46 0.43 12.86
C ASP A 87 -6.72 -0.61 13.70
N SER A 88 -6.83 -0.50 15.04
CA SER A 88 -6.23 -1.47 15.95
C SER A 88 -6.82 -2.87 15.79
N GLU A 89 -8.14 -3.00 15.67
CA GLU A 89 -8.82 -4.28 15.44
C GLU A 89 -8.42 -4.90 14.11
N ARG A 90 -8.33 -4.09 13.06
CA ARG A 90 -7.87 -4.55 11.74
C ARG A 90 -6.44 -5.05 11.81
N ARG A 91 -5.52 -4.29 12.39
CA ARG A 91 -4.11 -4.71 12.56
C ARG A 91 -3.99 -6.00 13.36
N GLN A 92 -4.75 -6.14 14.44
CA GLN A 92 -4.74 -7.39 15.23
C GLN A 92 -5.27 -8.58 14.42
N ARG A 93 -6.30 -8.37 13.60
CA ARG A 93 -6.83 -9.40 12.71
C ARG A 93 -5.80 -9.80 11.66
N GLU A 94 -5.23 -8.84 10.95
CA GLU A 94 -4.19 -9.07 9.93
C GLU A 94 -2.97 -9.78 10.53
N PHE A 95 -2.52 -9.36 11.71
CA PHE A 95 -1.45 -10.03 12.44
C PHE A 95 -1.78 -11.49 12.71
N SER A 96 -2.98 -11.76 13.25
CA SER A 96 -3.42 -13.12 13.57
C SER A 96 -3.61 -14.00 12.33
N GLU A 97 -4.13 -13.43 11.24
CA GLU A 97 -4.30 -14.11 9.95
C GLU A 97 -2.93 -14.46 9.33
N ARG A 98 -1.97 -13.54 9.34
CA ARG A 98 -0.60 -13.80 8.87
C ARG A 98 0.13 -14.81 9.75
N THR A 99 -0.01 -14.73 11.07
CA THR A 99 0.53 -15.74 11.98
C THR A 99 -0.04 -17.11 11.65
N GLY A 100 -1.36 -17.23 11.48
CA GLY A 100 -2.00 -18.48 11.09
C GLY A 100 -1.51 -19.01 9.73
N LEU A 101 -1.32 -18.12 8.75
CA LEU A 101 -0.76 -18.47 7.45
C LEU A 101 0.64 -19.07 7.58
N PHE A 102 1.53 -18.46 8.36
CA PHE A 102 2.89 -18.98 8.54
C PHE A 102 2.92 -20.28 9.34
N GLN A 103 2.06 -20.43 10.36
CA GLN A 103 1.93 -21.70 11.08
C GLN A 103 1.53 -22.84 10.15
N GLU A 104 0.51 -22.62 9.30
CA GLU A 104 0.04 -23.62 8.35
C GLU A 104 1.07 -23.89 7.24
N ALA A 105 1.65 -22.84 6.67
CA ALA A 105 2.55 -22.97 5.53
C ALA A 105 3.89 -23.60 5.88
N LEU A 106 4.45 -23.26 7.05
CA LEU A 106 5.79 -23.66 7.47
C LEU A 106 5.78 -24.78 8.51
N ASP A 107 4.62 -25.21 9.00
CA ASP A 107 4.49 -26.19 10.10
C ASP A 107 5.34 -25.79 11.32
N VAL A 108 5.16 -24.55 11.76
CA VAL A 108 5.87 -23.95 12.90
C VAL A 108 4.91 -23.62 14.03
N ASP A 109 5.45 -23.42 15.24
CA ASP A 109 4.65 -22.98 16.36
C ASP A 109 4.24 -21.50 16.23
N GLU A 110 3.33 -21.09 17.11
CA GLU A 110 2.79 -19.73 17.12
C GLU A 110 3.86 -18.67 17.38
N VAL A 111 4.87 -18.99 18.19
CA VAL A 111 5.91 -18.02 18.59
C VAL A 111 6.81 -17.70 17.40
N ILE A 112 7.26 -18.73 16.68
CA ILE A 112 8.06 -18.57 15.46
C ILE A 112 7.26 -17.78 14.41
N ALA A 113 6.00 -18.12 14.19
CA ALA A 113 5.16 -17.40 13.24
C ALA A 113 4.92 -15.93 13.64
N GLN A 114 4.72 -15.63 14.92
CA GLN A 114 4.57 -14.25 15.40
C GLN A 114 5.85 -13.43 15.23
N LEU A 115 7.03 -14.03 15.44
CA LEU A 115 8.31 -13.38 15.20
C LEU A 115 8.46 -12.99 13.73
N LEU A 116 8.17 -13.91 12.81
CA LEU A 116 8.21 -13.61 11.37
C LEU A 116 7.29 -12.43 10.98
N VAL A 117 6.06 -12.40 11.50
CA VAL A 117 5.13 -11.29 11.21
C VAL A 117 5.63 -9.97 11.82
N THR A 118 6.24 -10.02 13.00
CA THR A 118 6.75 -8.83 13.70
C THR A 118 7.94 -8.21 12.96
N GLU A 119 8.79 -9.04 12.37
CA GLU A 119 9.92 -8.62 11.53
C GLU A 119 9.49 -8.12 10.15
N GLY A 120 8.20 -8.23 9.82
CA GLY A 120 7.60 -7.61 8.65
C GLY A 120 7.35 -8.54 7.47
N PHE A 121 7.59 -9.85 7.61
CA PHE A 121 7.24 -10.81 6.58
C PHE A 121 5.73 -10.83 6.37
N ALA A 122 5.28 -10.51 5.16
CA ALA A 122 3.86 -10.39 4.82
C ALA A 122 3.34 -11.65 4.12
N THR A 123 4.17 -12.31 3.31
CA THR A 123 3.81 -13.49 2.52
C THR A 123 4.82 -14.63 2.67
N VAL A 124 4.42 -15.83 2.25
CA VAL A 124 5.31 -17.01 2.25
C VAL A 124 6.37 -16.87 1.16
N GLU A 125 6.01 -16.21 0.06
CA GLU A 125 6.89 -15.85 -1.04
C GLU A 125 8.03 -14.94 -0.56
N ASP A 126 7.74 -13.90 0.24
CA ASP A 126 8.77 -13.02 0.81
C ASP A 126 9.80 -13.86 1.57
N LEU A 127 9.34 -14.75 2.44
CA LEU A 127 10.21 -15.62 3.24
C LEU A 127 11.00 -16.61 2.39
N ALA A 128 10.44 -17.13 1.30
CA ALA A 128 11.10 -18.13 0.46
C ALA A 128 12.30 -17.58 -0.33
N PHE A 129 12.28 -16.28 -0.65
CA PHE A 129 13.22 -15.65 -1.56
C PHE A 129 14.07 -14.53 -0.96
N VAL A 130 13.82 -14.15 0.29
CA VAL A 130 14.65 -13.23 1.06
C VAL A 130 16.08 -13.77 1.25
N GLU A 131 17.04 -12.89 1.54
CA GLU A 131 18.37 -13.31 1.96
C GLU A 131 18.32 -14.06 3.31
N PRO A 132 19.04 -15.19 3.47
CA PRO A 132 19.01 -15.97 4.70
C PRO A 132 19.37 -15.18 5.96
N TYR A 133 20.20 -14.15 5.84
CA TYR A 133 20.62 -13.36 6.99
C TYR A 133 19.47 -12.54 7.59
N GLU A 134 18.48 -12.11 6.78
CA GLU A 134 17.32 -11.36 7.29
C GLU A 134 16.43 -12.22 8.19
N ILE A 135 16.48 -13.54 8.02
CA ILE A 135 15.78 -14.49 8.89
C ILE A 135 16.66 -14.87 10.09
N SER A 136 17.98 -15.03 9.92
CA SER A 136 18.87 -15.38 11.03
C SER A 136 19.13 -14.23 12.00
N ASP A 137 18.95 -12.98 11.57
CA ASP A 137 19.09 -11.79 12.42
C ASP A 137 17.91 -11.64 13.42
N ILE A 138 16.83 -12.38 13.21
CA ILE A 138 15.68 -12.43 14.12
C ILE A 138 16.12 -13.03 15.45
N GLU A 139 15.72 -12.38 16.54
CA GLU A 139 16.08 -12.83 17.88
C GLU A 139 15.61 -14.28 18.13
N GLY A 140 16.57 -15.17 18.37
CA GLY A 140 16.32 -16.58 18.65
C GLY A 140 16.43 -17.51 17.44
N PHE A 141 16.71 -16.99 16.25
CA PHE A 141 16.94 -17.79 15.05
C PHE A 141 18.46 -17.90 14.77
N ASP A 142 18.85 -18.94 14.07
CA ASP A 142 20.21 -19.15 13.56
C ASP A 142 20.18 -19.45 12.05
N GLU A 143 21.35 -19.51 11.42
CA GLU A 143 21.48 -19.79 9.99
C GLU A 143 20.79 -21.11 9.59
N ASP A 144 20.91 -22.15 10.43
CA ASP A 144 20.29 -23.46 10.18
C ASP A 144 18.75 -23.35 10.19
N THR A 145 18.19 -22.62 11.17
CA THR A 145 16.74 -22.36 11.26
C THR A 145 16.26 -21.54 10.08
N ALA A 146 17.02 -20.52 9.66
CA ALA A 146 16.70 -19.72 8.50
C ALA A 146 16.62 -20.57 7.22
N GLU A 147 17.63 -21.40 6.96
CA GLU A 147 17.65 -22.31 5.81
C GLU A 147 16.46 -23.29 5.83
N GLU A 148 16.13 -23.83 7.01
CA GLU A 148 14.99 -24.73 7.18
C GLU A 148 13.66 -24.04 6.89
N LEU A 149 13.42 -22.84 7.44
CA LEU A 149 12.19 -22.07 7.21
C LEU A 149 12.03 -21.72 5.72
N GLN A 150 13.12 -21.32 5.05
CA GLN A 150 13.09 -21.07 3.62
C GLN A 150 12.79 -22.32 2.80
N ALA A 151 13.38 -23.45 3.15
CA ALA A 151 13.10 -24.72 2.47
C ALA A 151 11.62 -25.10 2.60
N ARG A 152 11.05 -24.98 3.81
CA ARG A 152 9.62 -25.25 4.05
C ARG A 152 8.71 -24.28 3.29
N ALA A 153 9.08 -22.99 3.23
CA ALA A 153 8.36 -22.00 2.44
C ALA A 153 8.34 -22.37 0.95
N ARG A 154 9.49 -22.71 0.37
CA ARG A 154 9.60 -23.14 -1.04
C ARG A 154 8.79 -24.42 -1.30
N ASP A 155 8.90 -25.42 -0.44
CA ASP A 155 8.12 -26.66 -0.55
C ASP A 155 6.61 -26.39 -0.50
N PHE A 156 6.18 -25.41 0.31
CA PHE A 156 4.78 -24.98 0.35
C PHE A 156 4.32 -24.33 -0.95
N LEU A 157 5.12 -23.44 -1.51
CA LEU A 157 4.82 -22.78 -2.79
C LEU A 157 4.78 -23.78 -3.94
N ASP A 158 5.73 -24.72 -3.99
CA ASP A 158 5.78 -25.76 -5.02
C ASP A 158 4.54 -26.66 -4.97
N ARG A 159 4.12 -27.06 -3.76
CA ARG A 159 2.89 -27.85 -3.56
C ARG A 159 1.65 -27.09 -3.99
N LYS A 160 1.53 -25.81 -3.59
CA LYS A 160 0.40 -24.93 -3.95
C LYS A 160 0.35 -24.70 -5.46
N SER A 161 1.50 -24.52 -6.09
CA SER A 161 1.64 -24.43 -7.55
C SER A 161 1.18 -25.72 -8.22
N ALA A 162 1.66 -26.88 -7.78
CA ALA A 162 1.24 -28.17 -8.33
C ALA A 162 -0.27 -28.42 -8.18
N GLU A 163 -0.88 -28.01 -7.06
CA GLU A 163 -2.33 -28.12 -6.85
C GLU A 163 -3.12 -27.22 -7.83
N LEU A 164 -2.70 -25.97 -7.98
CA LEU A 164 -3.34 -25.04 -8.92
C LEU A 164 -3.18 -25.51 -10.37
N ASP A 165 -2.02 -26.04 -10.75
CA ASP A 165 -1.81 -26.59 -12.09
C ASP A 165 -2.68 -27.82 -12.34
N ALA A 166 -2.77 -28.74 -11.36
CA ALA A 166 -3.68 -29.88 -11.45
C ALA A 166 -5.13 -29.45 -11.64
N LYS A 167 -5.57 -28.40 -10.92
CA LYS A 167 -6.91 -27.83 -11.05
C LYS A 167 -7.13 -27.16 -12.40
N ARG A 168 -6.13 -26.44 -12.93
CA ARG A 168 -6.15 -25.86 -14.28
C ARG A 168 -6.35 -26.97 -15.33
N VAL A 169 -5.58 -28.06 -15.22
CA VAL A 169 -5.68 -29.22 -16.12
C VAL A 169 -7.05 -29.89 -16.00
N GLU A 170 -7.59 -30.04 -14.79
CA GLU A 170 -8.94 -30.59 -14.57
C GLU A 170 -10.04 -29.75 -15.25
N LEU A 171 -9.89 -28.42 -15.23
CA LEU A 171 -10.80 -27.49 -15.91
C LEU A 171 -10.62 -27.50 -17.44
N GLY A 172 -9.57 -28.16 -17.94
CA GLY A 172 -9.26 -28.31 -19.37
C GLY A 172 -8.64 -27.07 -20.00
N VAL A 173 -7.99 -26.22 -19.20
CA VAL A 173 -7.26 -25.05 -19.69
C VAL A 173 -5.92 -25.51 -20.26
N GLU A 174 -5.57 -25.05 -21.45
CA GLU A 174 -4.36 -25.45 -22.17
C GLU A 174 -3.11 -24.73 -21.64
N ASP A 175 -1.95 -25.36 -21.83
CA ASP A 175 -0.66 -24.81 -21.38
C ASP A 175 -0.34 -23.46 -22.03
N GLY A 176 -0.85 -23.23 -23.25
CA GLY A 176 -0.67 -21.96 -23.97
C GLY A 176 -1.23 -20.77 -23.21
N VAL A 177 -2.31 -20.93 -22.44
CA VAL A 177 -2.90 -19.86 -21.63
C VAL A 177 -1.91 -19.40 -20.55
N LEU A 178 -1.15 -20.31 -19.96
CA LEU A 178 -0.13 -19.99 -18.96
C LEU A 178 1.11 -19.31 -19.57
N GLN A 179 1.33 -19.47 -20.88
CA GLN A 179 2.45 -18.82 -21.58
C GLN A 179 2.12 -17.38 -21.98
N VAL A 180 0.87 -16.93 -21.83
CA VAL A 180 0.49 -15.54 -22.09
C VAL A 180 1.10 -14.65 -20.99
N PRO A 181 1.92 -13.63 -21.34
CA PRO A 181 2.47 -12.71 -20.37
C PRO A 181 1.40 -12.07 -19.49
N GLY A 182 1.62 -12.07 -18.17
CA GLY A 182 0.67 -11.55 -17.18
C GLY A 182 -0.32 -12.60 -16.64
N VAL A 183 -0.44 -13.78 -17.25
CA VAL A 183 -1.30 -14.85 -16.73
C VAL A 183 -0.57 -15.62 -15.64
N THR A 184 -1.08 -15.56 -14.41
CA THR A 184 -0.63 -16.42 -13.31
C THR A 184 -1.38 -17.76 -13.29
N LEU A 185 -0.85 -18.74 -12.58
CA LEU A 185 -1.50 -20.04 -12.44
C LEU A 185 -2.88 -19.94 -11.75
N ALA A 186 -3.01 -19.05 -10.77
CA ALA A 186 -4.28 -18.75 -10.12
C ALA A 186 -5.29 -18.12 -11.11
N MET A 187 -4.82 -17.22 -11.98
CA MET A 187 -5.66 -16.64 -13.04
C MET A 187 -6.07 -17.71 -14.05
N ALA A 188 -5.17 -18.60 -14.47
CA ALA A 188 -5.49 -19.69 -15.39
C ALA A 188 -6.60 -20.62 -14.84
N VAL A 189 -6.57 -20.91 -13.53
CA VAL A 189 -7.66 -21.64 -12.86
C VAL A 189 -8.98 -20.87 -12.91
N ALA A 190 -8.96 -19.57 -12.60
CA ALA A 190 -10.16 -18.73 -12.63
C ALA A 190 -10.75 -18.58 -14.04
N LEU A 191 -9.90 -18.40 -15.05
CA LEU A 191 -10.26 -18.44 -16.47
C LEU A 191 -10.95 -19.76 -16.83
N GLY A 192 -10.38 -20.90 -16.40
CA GLY A 192 -10.98 -22.22 -16.61
C GLY A 192 -12.35 -22.38 -15.96
N GLN A 193 -12.57 -21.82 -14.77
CA GLN A 193 -13.88 -21.80 -14.11
C GLN A 193 -14.89 -20.93 -14.87
N GLY A 194 -14.41 -19.86 -15.50
CA GLY A 194 -15.17 -19.01 -16.44
C GLY A 194 -15.40 -19.63 -17.82
N GLY A 195 -14.84 -20.81 -18.10
CA GLY A 195 -14.98 -21.51 -19.37
C GLY A 195 -13.95 -21.13 -20.43
N VAL A 196 -12.97 -20.29 -20.10
CA VAL A 196 -11.88 -19.85 -20.97
C VAL A 196 -10.75 -20.88 -20.90
N LYS A 197 -10.52 -21.62 -21.99
CA LYS A 197 -9.63 -22.79 -21.97
C LYS A 197 -8.42 -22.65 -22.88
N THR A 198 -8.54 -21.92 -23.98
CA THR A 198 -7.44 -21.73 -24.93
C THR A 198 -6.99 -20.28 -24.97
N VAL A 199 -5.85 -20.04 -25.65
CA VAL A 199 -5.36 -18.68 -25.88
C VAL A 199 -6.34 -17.89 -26.74
N GLU A 200 -7.01 -18.54 -27.69
CA GLU A 200 -8.05 -17.94 -28.51
C GLU A 200 -9.28 -17.54 -27.69
N ASP A 201 -9.72 -18.37 -26.74
CA ASP A 201 -10.82 -18.02 -25.84
C ASP A 201 -10.47 -16.76 -25.03
N LEU A 202 -9.23 -16.67 -24.55
CA LEU A 202 -8.75 -15.50 -23.80
C LEU A 202 -8.62 -14.25 -24.69
N ALA A 203 -8.16 -14.41 -25.93
CA ALA A 203 -8.00 -13.32 -26.90
C ALA A 203 -9.34 -12.71 -27.36
N ASP A 204 -10.42 -13.51 -27.34
CA ASP A 204 -11.77 -13.10 -27.71
C ASP A 204 -12.49 -12.30 -26.61
N LEU A 205 -12.03 -12.41 -25.35
CA LEU A 205 -12.65 -11.69 -24.24
C LEU A 205 -12.62 -10.17 -24.42
N ALA A 206 -13.67 -9.53 -23.91
CA ALA A 206 -13.71 -8.10 -23.67
C ALA A 206 -13.28 -7.75 -22.23
N THR A 207 -12.88 -6.49 -22.03
CA THR A 207 -12.39 -5.99 -20.73
C THR A 207 -13.43 -6.15 -19.61
N ASP A 208 -14.71 -6.01 -19.91
CA ASP A 208 -15.82 -6.20 -18.97
C ASP A 208 -16.12 -7.67 -18.67
N GLU A 209 -15.81 -8.59 -19.59
CA GLU A 209 -15.87 -10.04 -19.32
C GLU A 209 -14.75 -10.48 -18.37
N ILE A 210 -13.61 -9.77 -18.35
CA ILE A 210 -12.52 -10.02 -17.40
C ILE A 210 -12.82 -9.39 -16.03
N ARG A 211 -13.12 -8.08 -16.00
CA ARG A 211 -13.23 -7.31 -14.76
C ARG A 211 -14.63 -7.30 -14.14
N GLY A 212 -15.64 -7.68 -14.91
CA GLY A 212 -17.03 -7.55 -14.55
C GLY A 212 -17.64 -6.26 -15.09
N GLY A 213 -18.93 -6.34 -15.41
CA GLY A 213 -19.66 -5.28 -16.10
C GLY A 213 -21.11 -5.17 -15.65
N TYR A 214 -21.87 -4.38 -16.41
CA TYR A 214 -23.31 -4.24 -16.21
C TYR A 214 -24.03 -4.50 -17.52
N GLU A 215 -24.99 -5.42 -17.49
CA GLU A 215 -25.88 -5.69 -18.61
C GLU A 215 -27.27 -5.13 -18.32
N VAL A 216 -27.98 -4.69 -19.37
CA VAL A 216 -29.38 -4.28 -19.25
C VAL A 216 -30.28 -5.47 -19.57
N LYS A 217 -30.89 -6.08 -18.53
CA LYS A 217 -31.89 -7.14 -18.69
C LYS A 217 -33.25 -6.60 -18.32
N ASN A 218 -34.19 -6.63 -19.27
CA ASN A 218 -35.56 -6.13 -19.10
C ASN A 218 -35.66 -4.64 -18.67
N GLY A 219 -34.70 -3.80 -19.08
CA GLY A 219 -34.67 -2.38 -18.73
C GLY A 219 -34.04 -2.08 -17.36
N GLU A 220 -33.62 -3.10 -16.61
CA GLU A 220 -32.88 -2.96 -15.36
C GLU A 220 -31.39 -3.28 -15.57
N ARG A 221 -30.54 -2.49 -14.92
CA ARG A 221 -29.09 -2.66 -14.97
C ARG A 221 -28.68 -3.73 -13.95
N VAL A 222 -28.17 -4.86 -14.43
CA VAL A 222 -27.77 -6.03 -13.63
C VAL A 222 -26.25 -6.19 -13.71
N LYS A 223 -25.57 -6.35 -12.56
CA LYS A 223 -24.13 -6.62 -12.51
C LYS A 223 -23.85 -8.04 -13.00
N VAL A 224 -22.90 -8.19 -13.91
CA VAL A 224 -22.40 -9.48 -14.37
C VAL A 224 -20.94 -9.59 -13.93
N PRO A 225 -20.59 -10.63 -13.14
CA PRO A 225 -19.23 -10.77 -12.66
C PRO A 225 -18.30 -11.19 -13.80
N GLY A 226 -17.08 -10.66 -13.76
CA GLY A 226 -16.04 -11.01 -14.72
C GLY A 226 -15.30 -12.27 -14.31
N VAL A 227 -14.66 -12.95 -15.27
CA VAL A 227 -13.92 -14.19 -15.03
C VAL A 227 -12.70 -14.00 -14.11
N LEU A 228 -12.14 -12.79 -14.05
CA LEU A 228 -11.03 -12.40 -13.17
C LEU A 228 -11.40 -11.25 -12.22
N GLU A 229 -12.69 -11.01 -11.96
CA GLU A 229 -13.13 -9.88 -11.11
C GLU A 229 -12.49 -9.94 -9.70
N SER A 230 -12.27 -11.14 -9.16
CA SER A 230 -11.65 -11.32 -7.84
C SER A 230 -10.18 -10.86 -7.76
N PHE A 231 -9.51 -10.70 -8.90
CA PHE A 231 -8.12 -10.24 -8.97
C PHE A 231 -8.00 -8.71 -9.01
N ASN A 232 -9.14 -8.00 -9.08
CA ASN A 232 -9.22 -6.54 -9.03
C ASN A 232 -8.25 -5.81 -9.98
N LEU A 233 -8.05 -6.37 -11.17
CA LEU A 233 -7.14 -5.82 -12.18
C LEU A 233 -7.51 -4.38 -12.53
N ALA A 234 -6.50 -3.54 -12.77
CA ALA A 234 -6.72 -2.25 -13.39
C ALA A 234 -7.29 -2.44 -14.79
N GLN A 235 -7.93 -1.40 -15.33
CA GLN A 235 -8.48 -1.48 -16.69
C GLN A 235 -7.36 -1.75 -17.70
N GLU A 236 -6.24 -1.04 -17.56
CA GLU A 236 -5.07 -1.14 -18.43
C GLU A 236 -4.46 -2.54 -18.36
N ASP A 237 -4.33 -3.13 -17.18
CA ASP A 237 -3.82 -4.50 -17.02
C ASP A 237 -4.71 -5.54 -17.71
N ALA A 238 -6.03 -5.41 -17.56
CA ALA A 238 -6.97 -6.32 -18.21
C ALA A 238 -6.93 -6.18 -19.74
N GLU A 239 -6.83 -4.95 -20.25
CA GLU A 239 -6.65 -4.68 -21.68
C GLU A 239 -5.32 -5.25 -22.17
N MET A 240 -4.25 -5.09 -21.39
CA MET A 240 -2.94 -5.60 -21.73
C MET A 240 -2.91 -7.13 -21.75
N LEU A 241 -3.57 -7.78 -20.79
CA LEU A 241 -3.73 -9.24 -20.77
C LEU A 241 -4.42 -9.77 -22.04
N ILE A 242 -5.49 -9.11 -22.48
CA ILE A 242 -6.22 -9.45 -23.72
C ILE A 242 -5.31 -9.25 -24.94
N LEU A 243 -4.60 -8.13 -25.02
CA LEU A 243 -3.69 -7.84 -26.14
C LEU A 243 -2.54 -8.85 -26.20
N GLN A 244 -1.96 -9.24 -25.06
CA GLN A 244 -0.95 -10.30 -24.98
C GLN A 244 -1.50 -11.64 -25.46
N ALA A 245 -2.74 -11.98 -25.08
CA ALA A 245 -3.40 -13.19 -25.59
C ALA A 245 -3.64 -13.13 -27.11
N ARG A 246 -4.00 -11.96 -27.66
CA ARG A 246 -4.15 -11.75 -29.11
C ARG A 246 -2.83 -11.88 -29.87
N VAL A 247 -1.72 -11.42 -29.29
CA VAL A 247 -0.37 -11.66 -29.84
C VAL A 247 -0.06 -13.15 -29.83
N ALA A 248 -0.29 -13.82 -28.70
CA ALA A 248 -0.04 -15.26 -28.56
C ALA A 248 -0.92 -16.11 -29.51
N ALA A 249 -2.15 -15.68 -29.78
CA ALA A 249 -3.05 -16.28 -30.79
C ALA A 249 -2.69 -15.90 -32.24
N GLY A 250 -1.74 -14.97 -32.45
CA GLY A 250 -1.34 -14.48 -33.76
C GLY A 250 -2.37 -13.58 -34.45
N TRP A 251 -3.28 -12.95 -33.69
CA TRP A 251 -4.28 -12.03 -34.22
C TRP A 251 -3.70 -10.63 -34.49
N ILE A 252 -2.71 -10.23 -33.70
CA ILE A 252 -1.98 -8.96 -33.81
C ILE A 252 -0.48 -9.21 -33.67
N ASP A 253 0.33 -8.29 -34.19
CA ASP A 253 1.79 -8.34 -34.05
C ASP A 253 2.25 -7.70 -32.72
N ALA A 254 3.31 -8.23 -32.11
CA ALA A 254 3.84 -7.69 -30.85
C ALA A 254 4.28 -6.22 -30.94
N SER A 255 4.60 -5.73 -32.15
CA SER A 255 4.92 -4.31 -32.38
C SER A 255 3.71 -3.38 -32.29
N GLU A 256 2.48 -3.92 -32.29
CA GLU A 256 1.23 -3.17 -32.15
C GLU A 256 0.84 -2.98 -30.67
N LEU A 257 1.59 -3.56 -29.72
CA LEU A 257 1.37 -3.34 -28.30
C LEU A 257 1.73 -1.90 -27.90
N PRO A 258 1.02 -1.32 -26.91
CA PRO A 258 1.40 -0.03 -26.33
C PRO A 258 2.87 -0.08 -25.87
N GLN A 259 3.67 0.85 -26.37
CA GLN A 259 5.04 1.03 -25.89
C GLN A 259 4.97 1.88 -24.62
N PRO A 260 5.76 1.57 -23.57
CA PRO A 260 5.87 2.47 -22.43
C PRO A 260 6.28 3.86 -22.95
N GLU A 261 5.58 4.90 -22.50
CA GLU A 261 6.03 6.27 -22.80
C GLU A 261 7.47 6.42 -22.27
N PRO A 262 8.40 7.03 -23.03
CA PRO A 262 9.73 7.27 -22.51
C PRO A 262 9.58 8.11 -21.25
N GLU A 263 10.12 7.61 -20.12
CA GLU A 263 10.17 8.39 -18.90
C GLU A 263 10.81 9.75 -19.21
N PRO A 264 10.23 10.86 -18.73
CA PRO A 264 10.85 12.15 -18.90
C PRO A 264 12.25 12.08 -18.28
N GLU A 265 13.28 12.32 -19.09
CA GLU A 265 14.64 12.56 -18.57
C GLU A 265 14.56 13.80 -17.67
N TYR A 266 14.49 13.57 -16.36
CA TYR A 266 14.75 14.61 -15.39
C TYR A 266 16.24 14.93 -15.50
N GLU A 267 16.59 16.00 -16.21
CA GLU A 267 17.90 16.62 -16.07
C GLU A 267 18.02 17.07 -14.61
N GLU A 268 18.72 16.29 -13.78
CA GLU A 268 19.20 16.75 -12.48
C GLU A 268 20.17 17.90 -12.73
N GLU A 269 19.65 19.12 -12.81
CA GLU A 269 20.46 20.33 -12.73
C GLU A 269 20.97 20.43 -11.28
N TYR A 270 22.05 19.71 -10.99
CA TYR A 270 22.85 19.96 -9.81
C TYR A 270 23.36 21.40 -9.92
N ALA A 271 22.67 22.32 -9.24
CA ALA A 271 23.26 23.61 -8.94
C ALA A 271 24.54 23.33 -8.16
N GLU A 272 25.71 23.52 -8.79
CA GLU A 272 27.00 23.64 -8.12
C GLU A 272 26.97 24.89 -7.22
N GLY A 273 26.27 24.80 -6.10
CA GLY A 273 26.43 25.67 -4.95
C GLY A 273 27.42 24.99 -4.02
N GLU A 274 28.58 25.63 -3.80
CA GLU A 274 29.57 25.20 -2.81
C GLU A 274 28.90 24.85 -1.48
N TYR A 275 28.97 23.57 -1.13
CA TYR A 275 28.62 23.03 0.17
C TYR A 275 29.69 23.47 1.17
N ASP A 276 29.44 24.57 1.88
CA ASP A 276 30.27 24.98 3.02
C ASP A 276 29.82 24.22 4.29
N ALA A 277 30.57 23.16 4.61
CA ALA A 277 30.30 22.30 5.76
C ALA A 277 30.49 22.99 7.13
N ASP A 278 31.11 24.18 7.19
CA ASP A 278 31.36 24.90 8.45
C ASP A 278 30.20 25.81 8.90
N ALA A 279 29.19 26.05 8.04
CA ALA A 279 28.05 26.90 8.37
C ALA A 279 26.99 26.22 9.26
N VAL A 280 26.96 24.89 9.35
CA VAL A 280 25.87 24.14 9.98
C VAL A 280 26.06 23.96 11.50
N PHE A 281 27.28 24.10 12.02
CA PHE A 281 27.58 23.85 13.45
C PHE A 281 27.97 25.08 14.28
N SER A 282 27.88 26.31 13.76
CA SER A 282 28.14 27.51 14.55
C SER A 282 26.88 28.12 15.16
N ASN A 283 26.21 27.36 16.04
CA ASN A 283 25.30 28.00 17.00
C ASN A 283 25.31 27.27 18.35
N THR A 284 26.48 27.28 18.99
CA THR A 284 26.58 27.00 20.42
C THR A 284 26.14 28.26 21.17
N PRO A 285 25.09 28.20 22.03
CA PRO A 285 24.70 29.34 22.83
C PRO A 285 25.81 29.66 23.83
N SER A 286 26.22 30.93 23.86
CA SER A 286 27.16 31.48 24.83
C SER A 286 26.60 31.36 26.25
N ASP A 287 27.25 30.53 27.06
CA ASP A 287 27.03 30.47 28.51
C ASP A 287 27.87 31.58 29.16
N ASP A 288 27.24 32.72 29.41
CA ASP A 288 27.80 33.82 30.19
C ASP A 288 27.23 33.74 31.60
N THR A 289 28.00 33.16 32.54
CA THR A 289 28.08 33.57 33.95
C THR A 289 29.03 32.65 34.74
N SER A 290 30.23 33.14 35.04
CA SER A 290 30.67 33.38 36.43
C SER A 290 32.18 33.62 36.45
N GLU A 291 32.52 34.88 36.62
CA GLU A 291 33.82 35.45 36.88
C GLU A 291 34.44 34.86 38.16
N ALA A 292 35.55 34.12 38.02
CA ALA A 292 36.40 33.72 39.13
C ALA A 292 37.60 34.69 39.22
N ALA A 293 37.57 35.57 40.22
CA ALA A 293 38.72 36.36 40.66
C ALA A 293 39.53 35.61 41.75
N PRO A 294 40.81 35.94 41.94
CA PRO A 294 41.84 34.98 42.31
C PRO A 294 42.04 34.80 43.82
N ALA A 295 42.62 33.66 44.17
CA ALA A 295 43.07 33.31 45.50
C ALA A 295 44.17 34.26 45.99
N ASP A 296 43.94 34.83 47.17
CA ASP A 296 44.96 35.45 48.01
C ASP A 296 44.85 34.89 49.44
N ASP A 297 45.98 34.99 50.11
CA ASP A 297 46.56 34.22 51.19
C ASP A 297 45.82 34.22 52.56
N ALA A 298 46.28 33.28 53.40
CA ALA A 298 46.36 33.33 54.86
C ALA A 298 45.21 32.87 55.79
N ASP A 299 45.66 32.09 56.77
CA ASP A 299 45.18 31.88 58.14
C ASP A 299 43.99 30.95 58.46
N GLN A 300 44.36 29.74 58.89
CA GLN A 300 43.84 29.12 60.13
C GLN A 300 44.01 30.11 61.32
N PRO A 301 43.28 30.03 62.46
CA PRO A 301 42.86 28.77 63.08
C PRO A 301 41.55 28.79 63.90
N GLU A 302 41.25 27.61 64.47
CA GLU A 302 40.58 27.40 65.76
C GLU A 302 39.10 27.80 65.91
N ASN A 303 38.22 26.84 66.20
CA ASN A 303 37.95 26.35 67.56
C ASN A 303 36.51 25.81 67.70
N THR A 304 36.42 24.74 68.51
CA THR A 304 35.27 24.23 69.27
C THR A 304 34.20 23.40 68.53
#